data_AF-A0A1B7MGK1-F1
#
_entry.id   AF-A0A1B7MGK1-F1
#
_cell.length_a   1.000
_cell.length_b   1.000
_cell.length_c   1.000
_cell.angle_alpha   90.00
_cell.angle_beta   90.00
_cell.angle_gamma   90.00
#
_symmetry.space_group_name_H-M   'P 1'
#
loop_
_entity.id
_entity.type
_entity.pdbx_description
1 polymer ?
#
loop_
_entity_poly.entity_id
_entity_poly.type
_entity_poly.pdbx_seq_one_letter_code
_entity_poly.pdbx_strand_id
1 'polypeptide(L)'
;MPFVSDDPTWWPTISLYREFSYFQAASLIVVVYDWVLTFGQEFELIWRQRWSIMSVLYLSIRYLAIPYIILSMLAYPPSISVTDKG
;
A
#
# COMPACT_ATOMS: atom_id res chain seq x y z
N MET A 1 -9.85 -14.08 -19.57
CA MET A 1 -10.81 -14.11 -18.44
C MET A 1 -10.04 -14.64 -17.25
N PRO A 2 -10.10 -13.99 -16.07
CA PRO A 2 -9.46 -14.54 -14.89
C PRO A 2 -10.18 -15.85 -14.53
N PHE A 3 -9.49 -16.98 -14.63
CA PHE A 3 -9.99 -18.28 -14.21
C PHE A 3 -10.12 -18.26 -12.68
N VAL A 4 -11.36 -18.28 -12.19
CA VAL A 4 -11.69 -18.47 -10.77
C VAL A 4 -11.71 -19.97 -10.51
N SER A 5 -11.01 -20.42 -9.47
CA SER A 5 -11.10 -21.81 -9.01
C SER A 5 -12.55 -22.13 -8.63
N ASP A 6 -13.14 -23.13 -9.27
CA ASP A 6 -14.53 -23.60 -9.03
C ASP A 6 -14.68 -24.41 -7.73
N ASP A 7 -13.58 -24.67 -7.01
CA ASP A 7 -13.62 -25.40 -5.72
C ASP A 7 -14.09 -24.48 -4.58
N PRO A 8 -15.25 -24.75 -3.97
CA PRO A 8 -15.85 -23.91 -2.92
C PRO A 8 -15.03 -23.84 -1.64
N THR A 9 -14.08 -24.76 -1.43
CA THR A 9 -13.21 -24.80 -0.25
C THR A 9 -12.29 -23.56 -0.15
N TRP A 10 -11.95 -22.96 -1.30
CA TRP A 10 -11.08 -21.78 -1.38
C TRP A 10 -11.84 -20.45 -1.39
N TRP A 11 -13.16 -20.47 -1.46
CA TRP A 11 -13.95 -19.24 -1.50
C TRP A 11 -13.77 -18.33 -0.28
N PRO A 12 -13.73 -18.86 0.97
CA PRO A 12 -13.53 -18.03 2.15
C PRO A 12 -12.15 -17.34 2.15
N THR A 13 -11.11 -18.04 1.71
CA THR A 13 -9.76 -17.47 1.63
C THR A 13 -9.70 -16.40 0.55
N ILE A 14 -10.26 -16.66 -0.65
CA ILE A 14 -10.31 -15.67 -1.73
C ILE A 14 -11.10 -14.41 -1.32
N SER A 15 -12.23 -14.56 -0.63
CA SER A 15 -13.01 -13.41 -0.15
C SER A 15 -12.22 -12.57 0.85
N LEU A 16 -11.51 -13.22 1.79
CA LEU A 16 -10.66 -12.53 2.76
C LEU A 16 -9.52 -11.76 2.07
N TYR A 17 -8.78 -12.39 1.15
CA TYR A 17 -7.71 -11.71 0.41
C TYR A 17 -8.22 -10.50 -0.37
N ARG A 18 -9.41 -10.61 -0.96
CA ARG A 18 -10.04 -9.51 -1.69
C ARG A 18 -10.42 -8.36 -0.76
N GLU A 19 -11.02 -8.64 0.39
CA GLU A 19 -11.33 -7.62 1.40
C GLU A 19 -10.08 -6.93 1.94
N PHE A 20 -9.03 -7.71 2.24
CA PHE A 20 -7.74 -7.16 2.68
C PHE A 20 -7.10 -6.26 1.63
N SER A 21 -7.17 -6.62 0.34
CA SER A 21 -6.64 -5.81 -0.74
C SER A 21 -7.35 -4.46 -0.85
N TYR A 22 -8.69 -4.45 -0.80
CA TYR A 22 -9.45 -3.20 -0.79
C TYR A 22 -9.20 -2.36 0.46
N PHE A 23 -9.10 -3.00 1.62
CA PHE A 23 -8.78 -2.32 2.88
C PHE A 23 -7.38 -1.67 2.84
N GLN A 24 -6.37 -2.37 2.35
CA GLN A 24 -5.03 -1.82 2.18
C GLN A 24 -5.03 -0.63 1.22
N ALA A 25 -5.73 -0.73 0.09
CA ALA A 25 -5.87 0.38 -0.86
C ALA A 25 -6.55 1.61 -0.22
N ALA A 26 -7.63 1.40 0.54
CA ALA A 26 -8.31 2.46 1.27
C ALA A 26 -7.39 3.11 2.32
N SER A 27 -6.65 2.30 3.08
CA SER A 27 -5.68 2.79 4.06
C SER A 27 -4.56 3.61 3.41
N LEU A 28 -4.06 3.18 2.24
CA LEU A 28 -3.07 3.92 1.47
C LEU A 28 -3.59 5.30 1.06
N ILE A 29 -4.82 5.37 0.56
CA ILE A 29 -5.44 6.63 0.12
C ILE A 29 -5.52 7.60 1.30
N VAL A 30 -5.94 7.14 2.49
CA VAL A 30 -6.01 7.98 3.69
C VAL A 30 -4.63 8.49 4.10
N VAL A 31 -3.60 7.63 4.09
CA VAL A 31 -2.23 8.02 4.42
C VAL A 31 -1.68 9.04 3.41
N VAL A 32 -1.93 8.84 2.11
CA VAL A 32 -1.52 9.79 1.07
C VAL A 32 -2.28 11.11 1.19
N TYR A 33 -3.57 11.07 1.54
CA TYR A 33 -4.38 12.28 1.72
C TYR A 33 -3.87 13.14 2.89
N ASP A 34 -3.65 12.50 4.05
CA ASP A 34 -3.03 13.16 5.21
C ASP A 34 -1.64 13.73 4.87
N TRP A 35 -0.91 13.02 4.01
CA TRP A 35 0.39 13.47 3.53
C TRP A 35 0.29 14.72 2.66
N VAL A 36 -0.58 14.76 1.66
CA VAL A 36 -0.78 15.95 0.81
C VAL A 36 -1.22 17.16 1.63
N LEU A 37 -2.04 16.94 2.65
CA LEU A 37 -2.51 18.00 3.54
C LEU A 37 -1.37 18.60 4.38
N THR A 38 -0.47 17.75 4.90
CA THR A 38 0.68 18.17 5.71
C THR A 38 1.88 18.63 4.89
N PHE A 39 2.00 18.19 3.63
CA PHE A 39 3.11 18.49 2.73
C PHE A 39 3.26 19.99 2.45
N GLY A 40 2.15 20.74 2.35
CA GLY A 40 2.20 22.19 2.12
C GLY A 40 2.92 22.95 3.23
N GLN A 41 2.65 22.58 4.49
CA GLN A 41 3.31 23.16 5.66
C GLN A 41 4.76 22.66 5.79
N GLU A 42 4.98 21.36 5.53
CA GLU A 42 6.32 20.75 5.55
C GLU A 42 7.23 21.36 4.48
N PHE A 43 6.74 21.64 3.27
CA PHE A 43 7.53 22.25 2.21
C PHE A 43 7.94 23.68 2.58
N GLU A 44 7.03 24.49 3.11
CA GLU A 44 7.35 25.87 3.47
C GLU A 44 8.33 25.95 4.65
N LEU A 45 8.26 25.01 5.61
CA LEU A 45 9.21 24.92 6.73
C LEU A 45 10.53 24.23 6.35
N ILE A 46 10.55 23.17 5.56
CA ILE A 46 11.76 22.38 5.29
C ILE A 46 12.54 22.96 4.11
N TRP A 47 11.88 23.39 3.03
CA TRP A 47 12.58 23.96 1.88
C TRP A 47 12.96 25.44 2.07
N ARG A 48 12.30 26.16 2.99
CA ARG A 48 12.61 27.57 3.29
C ARG A 48 13.32 27.80 4.64
N GLN A 49 13.38 26.80 5.53
CA GLN A 49 14.02 26.90 6.86
C GLN A 49 15.07 25.80 7.12
N ARG A 50 15.72 25.83 8.29
CA ARG A 50 16.83 24.93 8.65
C ARG A 50 16.36 23.47 8.76
N TRP A 51 17.00 22.59 8.00
CA TRP A 51 16.77 21.15 8.02
C TRP A 51 17.18 20.55 9.36
N SER A 52 16.24 19.88 10.05
CA SER A 52 16.54 19.07 11.23
C SER A 52 16.68 17.60 10.83
N ILE A 53 17.61 16.88 11.47
CA ILE A 53 17.83 15.43 11.25
C ILE A 53 16.54 14.64 11.48
N MET A 54 15.70 15.05 12.43
CA MET A 54 14.40 14.43 12.68
C MET A 54 13.44 14.57 11.49
N SER A 55 13.47 15.70 10.79
CA SER A 55 12.65 15.91 9.59
C SER A 55 13.12 15.05 8.42
N VAL A 56 14.43 14.87 8.26
CA VAL A 56 14.99 13.98 7.23
C VAL A 56 14.68 12.52 7.52
N LEU A 57 14.82 12.10 8.79
CA LEU A 57 14.47 10.76 9.23
C LEU A 57 12.98 10.47 8.99
N TYR A 58 12.13 11.45 9.29
CA TYR A 58 10.69 11.33 9.05
C TYR A 58 10.36 11.22 7.57
N LEU A 59 10.92 12.09 6.71
CA LEU A 59 10.74 12.03 5.27
C LEU A 59 11.25 10.71 4.69
N SER A 60 12.43 10.24 5.10
CA SER A 60 12.98 8.98 4.58
C SER A 60 12.13 7.77 4.92
N ILE A 61 11.65 7.64 6.17
CA ILE A 61 10.71 6.56 6.54
C ILE A 61 9.41 6.69 5.75
N ARG A 62 8.88 7.91 5.59
CA ARG A 62 7.59 8.18 4.92
C ARG A 62 7.62 7.89 3.42
N TYR A 63 8.69 8.29 2.73
CA TYR A 63 8.87 8.04 1.30
C TYR A 63 9.33 6.62 0.96
N LEU A 64 9.91 5.88 1.91
CA LEU A 64 10.24 4.45 1.72
C LEU A 64 9.02 3.55 1.98
N ALA A 65 8.07 3.97 2.82
CA ALA A 65 6.87 3.21 3.11
C ALA A 65 5.94 3.04 1.88
N ILE A 66 5.80 4.08 1.06
CA ILE A 66 4.96 4.05 -0.15
C ILE A 66 5.45 3.00 -1.18
N PRO A 67 6.70 3.02 -1.65
CA PRO A 67 7.21 1.99 -2.56
C PRO A 67 7.26 0.62 -1.90
N TYR A 68 7.47 0.53 -0.58
CA TYR A 68 7.38 -0.75 0.13
C TYR A 68 5.99 -1.37 0.04
N ILE A 69 4.92 -0.59 0.21
CA ILE A 69 3.55 -1.10 0.10
C ILE A 69 3.18 -1.40 -1.35
N ILE A 70 3.66 -0.59 -2.32
CA ILE A 70 3.45 -0.88 -3.75
C ILE A 70 4.15 -2.19 -4.13
N LEU A 71 5.39 -2.39 -3.68
CA LEU A 71 6.14 -3.63 -3.90
C LEU A 71 5.50 -4.82 -3.19
N SER A 72 4.95 -4.66 -1.99
CA SER A 72 4.24 -5.74 -1.31
C SER A 72 2.96 -6.11 -2.05
N MET A 73 2.18 -5.14 -2.53
CA MET A 73 1.02 -5.42 -3.38
C MET A 73 1.38 -6.05 -4.73
N LEU A 74 2.53 -5.69 -5.31
CA LEU A 74 3.01 -6.27 -6.57
C LEU A 74 3.59 -7.68 -6.39
N ALA A 75 4.27 -7.94 -5.27
CA ALA A 75 4.87 -9.22 -4.94
C ALA A 75 3.84 -10.25 -4.43
N TYR A 76 2.77 -9.76 -3.81
CA TYR A 76 1.57 -10.54 -3.50
C TYR A 76 0.44 -10.09 -4.44
N PRO A 77 0.51 -10.41 -5.75
CA PRO A 77 -0.65 -10.22 -6.59
C PRO A 77 -1.83 -10.93 -5.91
N PRO A 78 -3.07 -10.42 -6.01
CA PRO A 78 -4.25 -11.24 -5.80
C PRO A 78 -4.26 -12.28 -6.92
N SER A 79 -3.32 -13.22 -6.90
CA SER A 79 -3.24 -14.34 -7.81
C SER A 79 -4.32 -15.29 -7.38
N ILE A 80 -5.51 -15.00 -7.88
CA ILE A 80 -6.51 -15.98 -8.31
C ILE A 80 -5.93 -17.09 -9.20
N SER A 81 -4.65 -17.08 -9.55
CA SER A 81 -3.94 -18.26 -10.04
C SER A 81 -3.56 -19.20 -8.90
N VAL A 82 -4.55 -19.68 -8.14
CA VAL A 82 -4.51 -21.06 -7.62
C VAL A 82 -4.86 -21.95 -8.82
N THR A 83 -3.98 -21.94 -9.83
CA THR A 83 -4.01 -22.97 -10.87
C THR A 83 -3.16 -24.10 -10.30
N ASP A 84 -3.89 -25.05 -9.73
CA ASP A 84 -3.44 -26.37 -9.37
C ASP A 84 -2.55 -26.94 -10.48
N LYS A 85 -1.31 -27.32 -10.13
CA LYS A 85 -0.57 -28.27 -10.96
C LYS A 85 -1.19 -29.62 -10.65
N GLY A 86 -1.89 -30.16 -11.64
CA GLY A 86 -2.42 -31.53 -11.59
C GLY A 86 -1.34 -32.59 -11.39
#